data_AF-A0A917UQ71-F1
#
_entry.id   AF-A0A917UQ71-F1
#
_cell.length_a   1.000
_cell.length_b   1.000
_cell.length_c   1.000
_cell.angle_alpha   90.00
_cell.angle_beta   90.00
_cell.angle_gamma   90.00
#
_symmetry.space_group_name_H-M   'P 1'
#
loop_
_entity.id
_entity.type
_entity.pdbx_description
1 polymer ?
#
loop_
_entity_poly.entity_id
_entity_poly.type
_entity_poly.pdbx_seq_one_letter_code
_entity_poly.pdbx_strand_id
1 'polypeptide(L)'
;MWRVDQVFLARSGMRTEVISSLVNDHGGLRNLSVVAPTEDPREAVRHAARFVAGKGNVSSARNARVRWAREQAATEQDSLVRDLALEDEFLDAFEETLQEIRDRLR
;
A
#
# COMPACT_ATOMS: atom_id res chain seq x y z
N MET A 1 13.33 -1.90 -11.37
CA MET A 1 12.43 -2.71 -10.50
C MET A 1 11.47 -1.76 -9.79
N TRP A 2 10.26 -2.15 -9.43
CA TRP A 2 9.30 -1.23 -8.80
C TRP A 2 9.42 -1.25 -7.28
N ARG A 3 9.19 -0.11 -6.64
CA ARG A 3 9.05 0.04 -5.18
C ARG A 3 7.76 0.78 -4.84
N VAL A 4 7.18 0.49 -3.69
CA VAL A 4 6.06 1.28 -3.15
C VAL A 4 6.59 2.59 -2.60
N ASP A 5 5.94 3.71 -2.92
CA ASP A 5 6.27 5.05 -2.41
C ASP A 5 5.15 5.66 -1.57
N GLN A 6 3.90 5.54 -2.04
CA GLN A 6 2.71 5.98 -1.31
C GLN A 6 1.68 4.87 -1.24
N VAL A 7 0.89 4.87 -0.18
CA VAL A 7 -0.30 4.04 -0.02
C VAL A 7 -1.42 4.95 0.44
N PHE A 8 -2.54 4.94 -0.28
CA PHE A 8 -3.72 5.74 0.06
C PHE A 8 -4.87 4.82 0.46
N LEU A 9 -5.55 5.13 1.56
CA LEU A 9 -6.77 4.44 1.98
C LEU A 9 -7.99 5.31 1.71
N ALA A 10 -9.00 4.74 1.08
CA ALA A 10 -10.32 5.35 0.93
C ALA A 10 -11.38 4.39 1.47
N ARG A 11 -12.33 4.90 2.26
CA ARG A 11 -13.49 4.09 2.68
C ARG A 11 -14.49 4.03 1.53
N SER A 12 -15.01 2.84 1.28
CA SER A 12 -16.05 2.57 0.29
C SER A 12 -17.12 1.67 0.92
N GLY A 13 -18.00 2.27 1.73
CA GLY A 13 -18.97 1.54 2.54
C GLY A 13 -18.27 0.66 3.59
N MET A 14 -18.59 -0.64 3.62
CA MET A 14 -17.97 -1.63 4.52
C MET A 14 -16.64 -2.21 4.00
N ARG A 15 -16.02 -1.53 3.02
CA ARG A 15 -14.77 -1.95 2.38
C ARG A 15 -13.80 -0.79 2.36
N THR A 16 -12.53 -1.13 2.28
CA THR A 16 -11.46 -0.14 2.18
C THR A 16 -10.72 -0.33 0.87
N GLU A 17 -10.74 0.68 0.02
CA GLU A 17 -9.89 0.73 -1.16
C GLU A 17 -8.49 1.19 -0.73
N VAL A 18 -7.47 0.46 -1.18
CA VAL A 18 -6.07 0.75 -0.93
C VAL A 18 -5.37 0.95 -2.26
N ILE A 19 -4.80 2.13 -2.47
CA ILE A 19 -4.11 2.52 -3.70
C ILE A 19 -2.61 2.64 -3.41
N SER A 20 -1.82 1.72 -3.94
CA SER A 20 -0.36 1.72 -3.84
C SER A 20 0.26 2.41 -5.05
N SER A 21 0.88 3.56 -4.82
CA SER A 21 1.72 4.25 -5.81
C SER A 21 3.10 3.63 -5.85
N LEU A 22 3.49 3.20 -7.03
CA LEU A 22 4.75 2.53 -7.29
C LEU A 22 5.62 3.39 -8.19
N VAL A 23 6.90 3.46 -7.84
CA VAL A 23 7.92 4.18 -8.60
C VAL A 23 9.07 3.25 -8.97
N ASN A 24 9.85 3.65 -9.97
CA ASN A 24 11.08 2.95 -10.35
C ASN A 24 12.20 3.97 -10.64
N ASP A 25 13.42 3.47 -10.80
CA ASP A 25 14.62 4.29 -10.98
C ASP A 25 14.67 5.03 -12.33
N HIS A 26 13.81 4.66 -13.28
CA HIS A 26 13.68 5.32 -14.58
C HIS A 26 12.63 6.44 -14.57
N GLY A 27 12.12 6.84 -13.39
CA GLY A 27 11.09 7.86 -13.25
C GLY A 27 9.68 7.37 -13.61
N GLY A 28 9.49 6.06 -13.76
CA GLY A 28 8.16 5.49 -14.01
C GLY A 28 7.27 5.58 -12.77
N LEU A 29 6.00 5.87 -12.98
CA LEU A 29 4.95 5.94 -11.97
C LEU A 29 3.78 5.03 -12.38
N ARG A 30 3.27 4.23 -11.45
CA ARG A 30 2.05 3.43 -11.66
C ARG A 30 1.28 3.26 -10.35
N ASN A 31 -0.03 3.14 -10.43
CA ASN A 31 -0.87 2.83 -9.27
C ASN A 31 -1.39 1.40 -9.35
N LEU A 32 -1.47 0.73 -8.20
CA LEU A 32 -2.21 -0.50 -8.01
C LEU A 32 -3.32 -0.25 -7.00
N SER A 33 -4.57 -0.45 -7.39
CA SER A 33 -5.71 -0.40 -6.46
C SER A 33 -6.13 -1.82 -6.08
N VAL A 34 -6.40 -2.01 -4.79
CA VAL A 34 -6.94 -3.24 -4.21
C VAL A 34 -8.08 -2.86 -3.28
N VAL A 35 -9.24 -3.49 -3.45
CA VAL A 35 -10.37 -3.33 -2.54
C VAL A 35 -10.31 -4.44 -1.51
N ALA A 36 -9.95 -4.10 -0.27
CA ALA A 36 -9.98 -5.04 0.83
C ALA A 36 -11.43 -5.28 1.29
N PRO A 37 -11.86 -6.54 1.51
CA PRO A 37 -13.21 -6.87 1.93
C PRO A 37 -13.43 -6.63 3.44
N THR A 38 -12.93 -5.51 3.96
CA THR A 38 -12.98 -5.13 5.38
C THR A 38 -12.98 -3.60 5.52
N GLU A 39 -13.60 -3.12 6.59
CA GLU A 39 -13.54 -1.72 7.03
C GLU A 39 -12.40 -1.45 8.01
N ASP A 40 -11.76 -2.51 8.54
CA ASP A 40 -10.59 -2.37 9.40
C ASP A 40 -9.37 -1.96 8.55
N PRO A 41 -8.81 -0.76 8.79
CA PRO A 41 -7.68 -0.26 8.02
C PRO A 41 -6.42 -1.12 8.15
N ARG A 42 -6.18 -1.77 9.31
CA ARG A 42 -5.00 -2.63 9.49
C ARG A 42 -5.09 -3.86 8.61
N GLU A 43 -6.23 -4.53 8.64
CA GLU A 43 -6.47 -5.70 7.78
C GLU A 43 -6.51 -5.31 6.29
N ALA A 44 -6.99 -4.11 5.96
CA ALA A 44 -6.95 -3.59 4.60
C ALA A 44 -5.53 -3.38 4.08
N VAL A 45 -4.65 -2.73 4.86
CA VAL A 45 -3.26 -2.52 4.43
C VAL A 45 -2.48 -3.83 4.36
N ARG A 46 -2.70 -4.77 5.28
CA ARG A 46 -2.11 -6.12 5.23
C ARG A 46 -2.53 -6.87 3.97
N HIS A 47 -3.82 -6.83 3.63
CA HIS A 47 -4.34 -7.44 2.42
C HIS A 47 -3.69 -6.85 1.16
N ALA A 48 -3.59 -5.52 1.08
CA ALA A 48 -2.95 -4.84 -0.04
C ALA A 48 -1.44 -5.13 -0.11
N ALA A 49 -0.73 -5.14 1.01
CA ALA A 49 0.69 -5.45 1.10
C ALA A 49 1.00 -6.83 0.53
N ARG A 50 0.24 -7.86 0.95
CA ARG A 50 0.33 -9.23 0.44
C ARG A 50 0.11 -9.30 -1.07
N PHE A 51 -0.92 -8.63 -1.57
CA PHE A 51 -1.22 -8.59 -3.00
C PHE A 51 -0.08 -7.95 -3.81
N VAL A 52 0.45 -6.81 -3.35
CA VAL A 52 1.50 -6.07 -4.04
C VAL A 52 2.83 -6.84 -4.01
N ALA A 53 3.21 -7.44 -2.88
CA ALA A 53 4.38 -8.32 -2.79
C ALA A 53 4.25 -9.53 -3.72
N GLY A 54 3.07 -10.14 -3.77
CA GLY A 54 2.75 -11.30 -4.60
C GLY A 54 2.82 -11.07 -6.12
N LYS A 55 2.83 -9.81 -6.59
CA LYS A 55 2.96 -9.49 -8.04
C LYS A 55 4.32 -9.86 -8.63
N GLY A 56 5.35 -10.06 -7.81
CA GLY A 56 6.69 -10.49 -8.23
C GLY A 56 7.54 -9.44 -8.95
N ASN A 57 7.02 -8.24 -9.22
CA ASN A 57 7.76 -7.14 -9.85
C ASN A 57 7.96 -5.91 -8.94
N VAL A 58 7.55 -6.01 -7.67
CA VAL A 58 7.76 -4.99 -6.63
C VAL A 58 8.73 -5.56 -5.59
N SER A 59 9.81 -4.84 -5.31
CA SER A 59 10.91 -5.36 -4.49
C SER A 59 11.03 -4.74 -3.11
N SER A 60 10.38 -3.61 -2.85
CA SER A 60 10.49 -2.92 -1.57
C SER A 60 9.28 -2.03 -1.29
N ALA A 61 9.00 -1.87 0.00
CA ALA A 61 8.06 -0.92 0.57
C ALA A 61 8.66 -0.09 1.72
N ARG A 62 9.99 -0.11 1.93
CA ARG A 62 10.64 0.46 3.14
C ARG A 62 10.38 1.95 3.41
N ASN A 63 10.02 2.71 2.38
CA ASN A 63 9.72 4.15 2.49
C ASN A 63 8.26 4.45 2.10
N ALA A 64 7.40 3.43 2.09
CA ALA A 64 6.00 3.59 1.75
C ALA A 64 5.32 4.45 2.82
N ARG A 65 4.67 5.53 2.36
CA ARG A 65 3.96 6.46 3.23
C ARG A 65 2.47 6.17 3.15
N VAL A 66 1.84 5.86 4.27
CA VAL A 66 0.43 5.48 4.32
C VAL A 66 -0.40 6.69 4.75
N ARG A 67 -1.43 6.99 3.96
CA ARG A 67 -2.27 8.19 4.12
C ARG A 67 -3.73 7.84 3.90
N TRP A 68 -4.62 8.47 4.64
CA TRP A 68 -6.03 8.46 4.29
C TRP A 68 -6.30 9.46 3.15
N ALA A 69 -6.88 8.97 2.05
CA ALA A 69 -7.51 9.83 1.06
C ALA A 69 -8.75 10.44 1.72
N ARG A 70 -8.68 11.73 2.07
CA ARG A 70 -9.92 12.48 2.37
C ARG A 70 -10.81 12.44 1.14
N GLU A 71 -12.12 12.36 1.32
CA GLU A 71 -13.10 12.80 0.32
C GLU A 71 -12.79 14.27 0.03
N GLN A 72 -11.99 14.55 -0.99
CA GLN A 72 -11.55 15.90 -1.32
C GLN A 72 -12.70 16.65 -1.99
N ALA A 73 -13.39 17.50 -1.22
CA ALA A 73 -13.73 18.82 -1.74
C ALA A 73 -12.39 19.51 -2.12
N ALA A 74 -12.31 20.06 -3.32
CA ALA A 74 -11.11 20.30 -4.12
C ALA A 74 -10.06 21.31 -3.58
N THR A 75 -9.99 21.58 -2.28
CA THR A 75 -9.30 22.78 -1.77
C THR A 75 -8.09 22.57 -0.87
N GLU A 76 -7.75 21.36 -0.41
CA GLU A 76 -6.59 21.19 0.50
C GLU A 76 -5.81 19.90 0.18
N GLN A 77 -4.85 19.99 -0.74
CA GLN A 77 -3.84 18.93 -0.97
C GLN A 77 -2.87 18.77 0.23
N ASP A 78 -2.89 19.70 1.19
CA ASP A 78 -1.92 19.80 2.28
C ASP A 78 -2.27 19.03 3.57
N SER A 79 -3.47 18.45 3.70
CA SER A 79 -3.87 17.76 4.95
C SER A 79 -3.81 16.22 4.88
N LEU A 80 -2.93 15.64 4.06
CA LEU A 80 -2.72 14.19 4.03
C LEU A 80 -1.88 13.77 5.25
N VAL A 81 -2.58 13.49 6.35
CA VAL A 81 -1.96 12.99 7.58
C VAL A 81 -1.42 11.59 7.35
N ARG A 82 -0.14 11.39 7.68
CA ARG A 82 0.50 10.07 7.67
C ARG A 82 0.01 9.25 8.85
N ASP A 83 -0.30 7.99 8.60
CA ASP A 83 -0.63 7.04 9.65
C ASP A 83 0.55 6.08 9.85
N LEU A 84 1.44 6.43 10.78
CA LEU A 84 2.69 5.70 11.02
C LEU A 84 2.43 4.25 11.46
N ALA A 85 1.36 4.01 12.23
CA ALA A 85 1.01 2.65 12.65
C ALA A 85 0.60 1.79 11.44
N LEU A 86 -0.11 2.37 10.47
CA LEU A 86 -0.43 1.66 9.23
C LEU A 86 0.77 1.53 8.29
N GLU A 87 1.75 2.44 8.35
CA GLU A 87 3.02 2.30 7.61
C GLU A 87 3.79 1.06 8.07
N ASP A 88 3.94 0.88 9.38
CA ASP A 88 4.61 -0.29 9.96
C ASP A 88 3.86 -1.57 9.58
N GLU A 89 2.53 -1.60 9.74
CA GLU A 89 1.69 -2.76 9.39
C GLU A 89 1.77 -3.12 7.90
N PHE A 90 1.83 -2.12 7.01
CA PHE A 90 1.99 -2.36 5.58
C PHE A 90 3.37 -2.93 5.27
N LEU A 91 4.43 -2.36 5.87
CA LEU A 91 5.81 -2.80 5.64
C LEU A 91 6.02 -4.23 6.14
N ASP A 92 5.59 -4.54 7.36
CA ASP A 92 5.75 -5.86 7.97
C ASP A 92 5.08 -6.94 7.12
N ALA A 93 3.81 -6.74 6.75
CA ALA A 93 3.09 -7.70 5.91
C ALA A 93 3.71 -7.85 4.52
N PHE A 94 4.27 -6.78 3.96
CA PHE A 94 4.95 -6.84 2.67
C PHE A 94 6.25 -7.66 2.74
N GLU A 95 7.09 -7.41 3.76
CA GLU A 95 8.36 -8.11 3.93
C GLU A 95 8.16 -9.59 4.29
N GLU A 96 7.19 -9.89 5.17
CA GLU A 96 6.77 -11.26 5.49
C GLU A 96 6.38 -12.02 4.21
N THR A 97 5.52 -11.42 3.38
CA THR A 97 5.07 -12.05 2.13
C THR A 97 6.22 -12.29 1.15
N LEU A 98 7.15 -11.33 1.00
CA LEU A 98 8.32 -11.53 0.15
C LEU A 98 9.22 -12.64 0.66
N GLN A 99 9.38 -12.75 1.98
CA GLN A 99 10.17 -13.81 2.59
C GLN A 99 9.53 -15.18 2.35
N GLU A 100 8.21 -15.31 2.55
CA GLU A 100 7.48 -16.54 2.24
C GLU A 100 7.63 -16.96 0.77
N ILE A 101 7.51 -16.02 -0.17
CA ILE A 101 7.66 -16.30 -1.60
C ILE A 101 9.09 -16.78 -1.91
N ARG A 102 10.11 -16.15 -1.32
CA ARG A 102 11.51 -16.56 -1.49
C ARG A 102 11.76 -17.96 -0.94
N ASP A 103 11.18 -18.27 0.22
CA ASP A 103 11.36 -19.58 0.86
C ASP A 103 10.68 -20.71 0.07
N ARG A 104 9.57 -20.43 -0.63
CA ARG A 104 8.92 -21.42 -1.53
C ARG A 104 9.65 -21.68 -2.84
N LEU A 105 10.53 -20.76 -3.27
CA LEU A 105 11.30 -20.89 -4.51
C LEU A 105 12.67 -21.55 -4.30
N ARG A 106 13.04 -21.85 -3.05
CA ARG A 106 14.25 -22.59 -2.68
C ARG A 106 13.97 -24.09 -2.66
#